data_AF-A0AAF0QYE9-F1
#
_entry.id   AF-A0AAF0QYE9-F1
#
_cell.length_a   1.000
_cell.length_b   1.000
_cell.length_c   1.000
_cell.angle_alpha   90.00
_cell.angle_beta   90.00
_cell.angle_gamma   90.00
#
_symmetry.space_group_name_H-M   'P 1'
#
loop_
_entity.id
_entity.type
_entity.pdbx_description
1 polymer ?
#
loop_
_entity_poly.entity_id
_entity_poly.type
_entity_poly.pdbx_seq_one_letter_code
_entity_poly.pdbx_strand_id
1 'polypeptide(L)'
;VGCPLRCSFCATGKGGFSRNLKSHEIVEQVLAIEELFKQRVTNVVCMGMGEPMLNMKEVLEAHHCLNKDILIGQRMITISTVGVLNTIKKLASYKLQSTLALR
;
A
#
# COMPACT_ATOMS: atom_id res chain seq x y z
N VAL A 1 3.90 -6.89 -8.17
CA VAL A 1 4.61 -8.14 -7.84
C VAL A 1 6.11 -7.94 -8.02
N GLY A 2 6.85 -8.04 -6.91
CA GLY A 2 8.27 -7.66 -6.83
C GLY A 2 8.48 -6.17 -6.53
N CYS A 3 9.74 -5.74 -6.45
CA CYS A 3 10.11 -4.34 -6.16
C CYS A 3 11.36 -3.91 -6.94
N PRO A 4 11.35 -2.77 -7.68
CA PRO A 4 12.46 -2.39 -8.55
C PRO A 4 13.62 -1.70 -7.81
N LEU A 5 13.44 -1.32 -6.54
CA LEU A 5 14.39 -0.51 -5.78
C LEU A 5 15.63 -1.24 -5.27
N ARG A 6 15.64 -2.58 -5.33
CA ARG A 6 16.81 -3.43 -5.01
C ARG A 6 17.50 -3.11 -3.67
N CYS A 7 16.75 -2.75 -2.62
CA CYS A 7 17.32 -2.56 -1.28
C CYS A 7 18.10 -3.82 -0.86
N SER A 8 19.36 -3.67 -0.46
CA SER A 8 20.30 -4.77 -0.24
C SER A 8 19.84 -5.81 0.79
N PHE A 9 19.08 -5.36 1.78
CA PHE A 9 18.52 -6.15 2.87
C PHE A 9 17.12 -6.75 2.55
N CYS A 10 16.48 -6.36 1.45
CA CYS A 10 15.10 -6.76 1.14
C CYS A 10 15.07 -7.94 0.14
N ALA A 11 14.50 -9.07 0.55
CA ALA A 11 14.33 -10.25 -0.32
C ALA A 11 13.52 -9.93 -1.59
N THR A 12 12.46 -9.12 -1.47
CA THR A 12 11.63 -8.67 -2.60
C THR A 12 12.43 -7.89 -3.65
N GLY A 13 13.40 -7.08 -3.22
CA GLY A 13 14.27 -6.33 -4.13
C GLY A 13 15.24 -7.23 -4.91
N LYS A 14 15.66 -8.35 -4.30
CA LYS A 14 16.50 -9.38 -4.96
C LYS A 14 15.71 -10.19 -5.98
N GLY A 15 14.42 -10.45 -5.71
CA GLY A 15 13.51 -11.18 -6.60
C GLY A 15 13.10 -10.43 -7.88
N GLY A 16 13.57 -9.19 -8.06
CA GLY A 16 13.26 -8.37 -9.23
C GLY A 16 11.86 -7.73 -9.20
N PHE A 17 11.49 -7.09 -10.30
CA PHE A 17 10.19 -6.44 -10.48
C PHE A 17 9.52 -6.97 -11.75
N SER A 18 8.26 -7.36 -11.64
CA SER A 18 7.47 -7.86 -12.76
C SER A 18 6.44 -6.84 -13.22
N ARG A 19 5.45 -6.52 -12.37
CA ARG A 19 4.37 -5.56 -12.70
C ARG A 19 3.83 -4.88 -11.46
N ASN A 20 3.10 -3.79 -11.65
CA ASN A 20 2.27 -3.20 -10.60
C ASN A 20 1.00 -4.01 -10.37
N LEU A 21 0.49 -3.96 -9.13
CA LEU A 21 -0.83 -4.50 -8.78
C LEU A 21 -1.91 -3.47 -9.14
N LYS A 22 -3.08 -3.94 -9.53
CA LYS A 22 -4.30 -3.13 -9.67
C LYS A 22 -4.95 -2.90 -8.33
N SER A 23 -5.76 -1.84 -8.23
CA SER A 23 -6.47 -1.50 -6.98
C SER A 23 -7.29 -2.67 -6.42
N HIS A 24 -8.01 -3.40 -7.28
CA HIS A 24 -8.77 -4.58 -6.88
C HIS A 24 -7.89 -5.70 -6.32
N GLU A 25 -6.69 -5.96 -6.89
CA GLU A 25 -5.74 -6.95 -6.36
C GLU A 25 -5.16 -6.55 -5.00
N ILE A 26 -5.14 -5.24 -4.68
CA ILE A 26 -4.72 -4.74 -3.36
C ILE A 26 -5.85 -4.92 -2.35
N VAL A 27 -7.08 -4.54 -2.71
CA VAL A 27 -8.26 -4.66 -1.85
C VAL A 27 -8.61 -6.12 -1.56
N GLU A 28 -8.50 -7.00 -2.56
CA GLU A 28 -8.76 -8.43 -2.44
C GLU A 28 -7.91 -9.10 -1.35
N GLN A 29 -6.67 -8.63 -1.12
CA GLN A 29 -5.84 -9.15 -0.02
C GLN A 29 -6.47 -8.91 1.35
N VAL A 30 -7.15 -7.78 1.55
CA VAL A 30 -7.85 -7.48 2.81
C VAL A 30 -9.09 -8.37 2.96
N LEU A 31 -9.90 -8.46 1.90
CA LEU A 31 -11.12 -9.27 1.88
C LEU A 31 -10.82 -10.75 2.09
N ALA A 32 -9.79 -11.29 1.44
CA ALA A 32 -9.37 -12.68 1.59
C ALA A 32 -8.94 -13.01 3.02
N ILE A 33 -8.26 -12.07 3.70
CA ILE A 33 -7.86 -12.25 5.10
C ILE A 33 -9.06 -12.19 6.04
N GLU A 34 -9.99 -11.26 5.83
CA GLU A 34 -11.24 -11.23 6.61
C GLU A 34 -12.04 -12.54 6.45
N GLU A 35 -12.13 -13.06 5.23
CA GLU A 35 -12.81 -14.32 4.94
C GLU A 35 -12.10 -15.52 5.58
N LEU A 36 -10.77 -15.58 5.50
CA LEU A 36 -9.97 -16.68 6.02
C LEU A 36 -10.03 -16.76 7.56
N PHE A 37 -9.86 -15.62 8.23
CA PHE A 37 -9.79 -15.56 9.69
C PHE A 37 -11.14 -15.33 10.37
N LYS A 38 -12.20 -15.05 9.59
CA LYS A 38 -13.54 -14.69 10.08
C LYS A 38 -13.49 -13.53 11.11
N GLN A 39 -12.56 -12.61 10.90
CA GLN A 39 -12.32 -11.45 11.75
C GLN A 39 -12.18 -10.20 10.91
N ARG A 40 -12.73 -9.09 11.40
CA ARG A 40 -12.66 -7.80 10.70
C ARG A 40 -11.26 -7.23 10.77
N VAL A 41 -10.73 -6.77 9.65
CA VAL A 41 -9.48 -6.03 9.56
C VAL A 41 -9.70 -4.61 10.06
N THR A 42 -8.93 -4.20 11.07
CA THR A 42 -9.00 -2.85 11.67
C THR A 42 -7.94 -1.90 11.13
N ASN A 43 -6.82 -2.44 10.64
CA ASN A 43 -5.63 -1.69 10.26
C ASN A 43 -5.01 -2.27 8.98
N VAL A 44 -4.55 -1.39 8.09
CA VAL A 44 -3.87 -1.79 6.86
C VAL A 44 -2.54 -1.06 6.77
N VAL A 45 -1.45 -1.81 6.62
CA VAL A 45 -0.10 -1.27 6.47
C VAL A 45 0.45 -1.67 5.09
N CYS A 46 0.72 -0.68 4.23
CA CYS A 46 1.31 -0.91 2.91
C CYS A 46 2.82 -1.18 3.03
N MET A 47 3.19 -2.30 3.66
CA MET A 47 4.58 -2.73 3.92
C MET A 47 4.89 -4.13 3.35
N GLY A 48 4.02 -4.66 2.49
CA GLY A 48 4.24 -5.91 1.78
C GLY A 48 5.28 -5.78 0.65
N MET A 49 5.07 -6.53 -0.43
CA MET A 49 5.97 -6.48 -1.58
C MET A 49 5.73 -5.23 -2.45
N GLY A 50 6.81 -4.52 -2.78
CA GLY A 50 6.78 -3.40 -3.72
C GLY A 50 7.10 -2.06 -3.06
N GLU A 51 6.91 -0.99 -3.82
CA GLU A 51 7.00 0.39 -3.35
C GLU A 51 5.69 1.11 -3.68
N PRO A 52 4.86 1.46 -2.67
CA PRO A 52 3.57 2.09 -2.88
C PRO A 52 3.64 3.36 -3.73
N MET A 53 4.69 4.16 -3.58
CA MET A 53 4.83 5.41 -4.34
C MET A 53 5.06 5.20 -5.85
N LEU A 54 5.62 4.06 -6.26
CA LEU A 54 5.77 3.70 -7.67
C LEU A 54 4.48 3.15 -8.29
N ASN A 55 3.48 2.87 -7.47
CA ASN A 55 2.14 2.43 -7.89
C ASN A 55 1.03 3.34 -7.33
N MET A 56 1.33 4.63 -7.17
CA MET A 56 0.51 5.58 -6.41
C MET A 56 -0.95 5.63 -6.87
N LYS A 57 -1.22 5.58 -8.18
CA LYS A 57 -2.59 5.61 -8.70
C LYS A 57 -3.43 4.47 -8.12
N GLU A 58 -2.97 3.24 -8.30
CA GLU A 58 -3.70 2.04 -7.88
C GLU A 58 -3.76 1.94 -6.34
N VAL A 59 -2.73 2.43 -5.64
CA VAL A 59 -2.70 2.51 -4.16
C VAL A 59 -3.73 3.51 -3.64
N LEU A 60 -3.90 4.67 -4.28
CA LEU A 60 -4.88 5.67 -3.87
C LEU A 60 -6.32 5.22 -4.13
N GLU A 61 -6.56 4.55 -5.27
CA GLU A 61 -7.85 3.94 -5.57
C GLU A 61 -8.19 2.83 -4.56
N ALA A 62 -7.22 1.95 -4.24
CA ALA A 62 -7.41 0.94 -3.20
C ALA A 62 -7.66 1.58 -1.83
N HIS A 63 -6.88 2.60 -1.46
CA HIS A 63 -7.07 3.35 -0.22
C HIS A 63 -8.47 3.94 -0.10
N HIS A 64 -8.99 4.52 -1.19
CA HIS A 64 -10.34 5.06 -1.22
C HIS A 64 -11.38 3.98 -0.97
N CYS A 65 -11.27 2.83 -1.64
CA CYS A 65 -12.17 1.69 -1.47
C CYS A 65 -12.11 1.13 -0.03
N LEU A 66 -10.91 0.92 0.52
CA LEU A 66 -10.72 0.47 1.90
C LEU A 66 -11.38 1.43 2.90
N ASN A 67 -11.33 2.74 2.63
CA ASN A 67 -11.91 3.75 3.51
C ASN A 67 -13.43 3.89 3.36
N LYS A 68 -13.96 3.89 2.13
CA LYS A 68 -15.37 4.17 1.87
C LYS A 68 -16.25 2.93 1.87
N ASP A 69 -15.77 1.85 1.28
CA ASP A 69 -16.58 0.64 1.07
C ASP A 69 -16.36 -0.37 2.20
N ILE A 70 -15.11 -0.56 2.64
CA ILE A 70 -14.76 -1.48 3.75
C ILE A 70 -14.81 -0.78 5.12
N LEU A 71 -14.96 0.56 5.12
CA LEU A 71 -15.13 1.39 6.31
C LEU A 71 -13.94 1.33 7.29
N ILE A 72 -12.71 1.19 6.76
CA ILE A 72 -11.48 1.33 7.55
C ILE A 72 -11.12 2.81 7.67
N GLY A 73 -11.01 3.33 8.89
CA GLY A 73 -10.66 4.74 9.11
C GLY A 73 -9.32 5.11 8.47
N GLN A 74 -9.21 6.28 7.81
CA GLN A 74 -7.98 6.66 7.09
C GLN A 74 -6.72 6.63 7.96
N ARG A 75 -6.82 7.01 9.24
CA ARG A 75 -5.71 6.98 10.21
C ARG A 75 -5.21 5.57 10.52
N MET A 76 -6.02 4.55 10.24
CA MET A 76 -5.69 3.14 10.39
C MET A 76 -5.07 2.53 9.13
N ILE A 77 -4.97 3.32 8.06
CA ILE A 77 -4.26 2.96 6.83
C ILE A 77 -2.91 3.69 6.84
N THR A 78 -1.82 2.92 6.78
CA THR A 78 -0.46 3.43 6.77
C THR A 78 0.20 3.16 5.42
N ILE A 79 0.68 4.21 4.77
CA ILE A 79 1.44 4.10 3.51
C ILE A 79 2.93 4.19 3.86
N SER A 80 3.69 3.13 3.54
CA SER A 80 5.15 3.12 3.73
C SER A 80 5.87 3.44 2.42
N THR A 81 7.01 4.12 2.50
CA THR A 81 7.87 4.40 1.34
C THR A 81 9.34 4.44 1.73
N VAL A 82 10.22 4.07 0.79
CA VAL A 82 11.67 4.30 0.93
C VAL A 82 12.09 5.76 0.65
N GLY A 83 11.14 6.64 0.33
CA GLY A 83 11.42 8.05 0.02
C GLY A 83 11.75 8.31 -1.45
N VAL A 84 10.90 7.85 -2.38
CA VAL A 84 11.05 8.17 -3.80
C VAL A 84 10.95 9.69 -4.02
N LEU A 85 11.86 10.26 -4.81
CA LEU A 85 11.96 11.71 -5.00
C LEU A 85 10.62 12.30 -5.50
N ASN A 86 10.20 13.42 -4.93
CA ASN A 86 8.97 14.17 -5.25
C ASN A 86 7.64 13.44 -5.03
N THR A 87 7.62 12.14 -4.68
CA THR A 87 6.37 11.40 -4.47
C THR A 87 5.71 11.74 -3.14
N ILE A 88 6.47 12.01 -2.08
CA ILE A 88 5.92 12.43 -0.78
C ILE A 88 5.14 13.74 -0.92
N LYS A 89 5.69 14.72 -1.65
CA LYS A 89 5.00 15.99 -1.95
C LYS A 89 3.72 15.75 -2.74
N LYS A 90 3.78 14.85 -3.74
CA LYS A 90 2.61 14.44 -4.52
C LYS A 90 1.56 13.71 -3.66
N LEU A 91 1.97 12.89 -2.70
CA LEU A 91 1.03 12.25 -1.76
C LEU A 91 0.36 13.30 -0.87
N ALA A 92 1.14 14.26 -0.36
CA ALA A 92 0.64 15.33 0.49
C ALA A 92 -0.43 16.20 -0.19
N SER A 93 -0.39 16.38 -1.52
CA SER A 93 -1.42 17.13 -2.24
C SER A 93 -2.81 16.47 -2.20
N TYR A 94 -2.91 15.16 -1.94
CA TYR A 94 -4.18 14.47 -1.77
C TYR A 94 -4.81 14.68 -0.38
N LYS A 95 -4.10 15.35 0.56
CA LYS A 95 -4.60 15.71 1.90
C LYS A 95 -5.23 14.54 2.67
N LEU A 96 -4.66 13.34 2.50
CA LEU A 96 -5.10 12.13 3.21
C LEU A 96 -4.81 12.27 4.71
N GLN A 97 -5.67 11.69 5.55
CA GLN A 97 -5.43 11.58 7.00
C GLN A 97 -4.68 10.30 7.38
N SER A 98 -4.05 9.66 6.41
CA SER A 98 -3.31 8.41 6.62
C SER A 98 -1.93 8.65 7.21
N THR A 99 -1.46 7.63 7.92
CA THR A 99 -0.11 7.64 8.49
C THR A 99 0.91 7.41 7.38
N LEU A 100 1.95 8.24 7.32
CA LEU A 100 3.10 8.03 6.45
C LEU A 100 4.22 7.38 7.27
N ALA A 101 4.76 6.26 6.79
CA ALA A 101 5.94 5.63 7.35
C ALA A 101 7.13 5.74 6.37
N LEU A 102 8.30 6.04 6.91
CA LEU A 102 9.57 6.04 6.17
C LEU A 102 10.39 4.84 6.64
N ARG A 103 11.01 4.12 5.69
CA ARG A 103 11.77 2.89 5.96
C ARG A 103 13.08 2.83 5.19
#